data_AF-A0A956RZP2-F1
#
_entry.id   AF-A0A956RZP2-F1
#
_cell.length_a   1.000
_cell.length_b   1.000
_cell.length_c   1.000
_cell.angle_alpha   90.00
_cell.angle_beta   90.00
_cell.angle_gamma   90.00
#
_symmetry.space_group_name_H-M   'P 1'
#
loop_
_entity.id
_entity.type
_entity.pdbx_description
1 polymer ?
#
loop_
_entity_poly.entity_id
_entity_poly.type
_entity_poly.pdbx_seq_one_letter_code
_entity_poly.pdbx_strand_id
1 'polypeptide(L)'
;NLCLDTRCTYYNQTFFWRQALGFCLKKDGDVCHVTKVGKKCVAAHSADTPPVLMTLGAELDFVGAAAGRTSSIDDFFVADGIHNQRRTPDEILTRIRVPIDDTRRSAYAKLRQRNAIDFPLLTVAVSARFQESGAVESLEGVVTALGSRPRRLTGWDAAAGQRLDADLIEHLAERAHAQCHPLENLIVDAEWRRAMVPVQVRRALERLAS
;
A
#
# COMPACT_ATOMS: atom_id res chain seq x y z
N ASN A 1 -11.82 -0.86 -6.60
CA ASN A 1 -10.58 -1.31 -5.92
C ASN A 1 -9.72 -0.11 -5.51
N LEU A 2 -9.19 0.71 -6.44
CA LEU A 2 -8.36 1.89 -6.09
C LEU A 2 -9.07 2.89 -5.18
N CYS A 3 -10.36 3.16 -5.44
CA CYS A 3 -11.16 4.07 -4.65
C CYS A 3 -11.80 3.43 -3.39
N LEU A 4 -11.31 2.27 -2.95
CA LEU A 4 -11.80 1.62 -1.73
C LEU A 4 -11.61 2.54 -0.52
N ASP A 5 -12.65 2.64 0.31
CA ASP A 5 -12.57 3.38 1.57
C ASP A 5 -11.57 2.73 2.54
N THR A 6 -10.96 3.53 3.41
CA THR A 6 -10.06 3.03 4.43
C THR A 6 -10.78 2.21 5.49
N ARG A 7 -10.04 1.33 6.15
CA ARG A 7 -10.56 0.36 7.12
C ARG A 7 -9.98 0.58 8.50
N CYS A 8 -10.82 0.45 9.51
CA CYS A 8 -10.40 0.49 10.90
C CYS A 8 -11.36 -0.33 11.75
N THR A 9 -10.84 -1.05 12.74
CA THR A 9 -11.62 -1.81 13.73
C THR A 9 -12.64 -0.94 14.47
N TYR A 10 -12.37 0.35 14.61
CA TYR A 10 -13.29 1.35 15.21
C TYR A 10 -14.30 1.96 14.22
N TYR A 11 -14.12 1.77 12.91
CA TYR A 11 -14.97 2.36 11.87
C TYR A 11 -15.90 1.34 11.22
N ASN A 12 -15.39 0.15 10.87
CA ASN A 12 -16.16 -0.87 10.18
C ASN A 12 -17.01 -1.70 11.16
N GLN A 13 -17.88 -1.01 11.89
CA GLN A 13 -18.76 -1.54 12.93
C GLN A 13 -20.17 -0.98 12.77
N THR A 14 -21.14 -1.61 13.45
CA THR A 14 -22.54 -1.17 13.44
C THR A 14 -22.68 0.25 13.99
N PHE A 15 -23.77 0.93 13.62
CA PHE A 15 -24.07 2.26 14.15
C PHE A 15 -24.13 2.25 15.69
N PHE A 16 -24.85 1.29 16.27
CA PHE A 16 -24.96 1.12 17.73
C PHE A 16 -23.60 1.02 18.41
N TRP A 17 -22.69 0.19 17.88
CA TRP A 17 -21.36 0.02 18.44
C TRP A 17 -20.53 1.31 18.37
N ARG A 18 -20.57 2.00 17.23
CA ARG A 18 -19.85 3.27 17.06
C ARG A 18 -20.41 4.36 17.98
N GLN A 19 -21.73 4.45 18.10
CA GLN A 19 -22.40 5.42 18.97
C GLN A 19 -22.03 5.22 20.44
N ALA A 20 -21.95 3.97 20.91
CA ALA A 20 -21.56 3.64 22.28
C ALA A 20 -20.13 4.10 22.64
N LEU A 21 -19.25 4.23 21.65
CA LEU A 21 -17.88 4.77 21.82
C LEU A 21 -17.76 6.29 21.60
N GLY A 22 -18.88 6.99 21.36
CA GLY A 22 -18.85 8.40 20.98
C GLY A 22 -18.34 8.63 19.55
N PHE A 23 -18.52 7.64 18.66
CA PHE A 23 -18.05 7.65 17.29
C PHE A 23 -16.53 7.81 17.15
N CYS A 24 -16.00 8.22 15.99
CA CYS A 24 -14.57 8.48 15.82
C CYS A 24 -14.32 9.63 14.85
N LEU A 25 -13.08 10.13 14.82
CA LEU A 25 -12.64 11.24 13.97
C LEU A 25 -13.02 11.07 12.49
N LYS A 26 -13.06 9.83 11.97
CA LYS A 26 -13.44 9.59 10.57
C LYS A 26 -14.93 9.78 10.32
N LYS A 27 -15.76 9.55 11.32
CA LYS A 27 -17.20 9.46 11.14
C LYS A 27 -17.93 9.83 12.42
N ASP A 28 -18.63 10.97 12.38
CA ASP A 28 -19.58 11.45 13.39
C ASP A 28 -18.99 11.81 14.78
N GLY A 29 -17.67 11.73 14.96
CA GLY A 29 -16.97 12.13 16.19
C GLY A 29 -15.67 12.90 15.87
N ASP A 30 -14.88 13.17 16.92
CA ASP A 30 -13.70 14.04 16.87
C ASP A 30 -12.41 13.38 17.40
N VAL A 31 -12.50 12.16 17.97
CA VAL A 31 -11.35 11.41 18.51
C VAL A 31 -10.92 10.26 17.61
N CYS A 32 -9.61 10.12 17.38
CA CYS A 32 -9.04 8.90 16.79
C CYS A 32 -8.74 7.88 17.89
N HIS A 33 -9.50 6.79 17.98
CA HIS A 33 -9.29 5.75 19.02
C HIS A 33 -8.00 4.95 18.89
N VAL A 34 -7.31 5.01 17.75
CA VAL A 34 -6.02 4.32 17.52
C VAL A 34 -4.87 5.13 18.12
N THR A 35 -4.74 6.41 17.74
CA THR A 35 -3.61 7.25 18.21
C THR A 35 -3.94 8.04 19.46
N LYS A 36 -5.22 8.29 19.75
CA LYS A 36 -5.75 9.16 20.83
C LYS A 36 -5.31 10.62 20.77
N VAL A 37 -4.31 10.93 19.95
CA VAL A 37 -3.76 12.26 19.70
C VAL A 37 -3.67 12.52 18.20
N GLY A 38 -3.85 13.78 17.80
CA GLY A 38 -3.74 14.23 16.41
C GLY A 38 -5.06 14.51 15.71
N LYS A 39 -4.97 15.18 14.56
CA LYS A 39 -6.12 15.66 13.76
C LYS A 39 -6.36 14.86 12.48
N LYS A 40 -5.63 13.76 12.27
CA LYS A 40 -5.72 12.94 11.04
C LYS A 40 -6.20 11.55 11.39
N CYS A 41 -7.11 11.02 10.57
CA CYS A 41 -7.51 9.63 10.71
C CYS A 41 -6.38 8.71 10.22
N VAL A 42 -6.14 7.62 10.94
CA VAL A 42 -5.12 6.63 10.60
C VAL A 42 -5.70 5.30 10.10
N ALA A 43 -6.96 5.27 9.67
CA ALA A 43 -7.58 4.08 9.10
C ALA A 43 -6.75 3.54 7.92
N ALA A 44 -6.57 2.23 7.86
CA ALA A 44 -5.68 1.58 6.91
C ALA A 44 -6.23 1.59 5.48
N HIS A 45 -5.38 1.89 4.51
CA HIS A 45 -5.63 1.55 3.12
C HIS A 45 -5.37 0.06 2.90
N SER A 46 -6.42 -0.72 2.72
CA SER A 46 -6.35 -2.19 2.63
C SER A 46 -6.71 -2.72 1.24
N ALA A 47 -6.19 -2.12 0.16
CA ALA A 47 -6.39 -2.63 -1.20
C ALA A 47 -5.09 -3.18 -1.80
N ASP A 48 -5.21 -4.31 -2.51
CA ASP A 48 -4.06 -5.04 -3.09
C ASP A 48 -3.55 -4.47 -4.42
N THR A 49 -4.43 -3.90 -5.24
CA THR A 49 -4.08 -3.42 -6.59
C THR A 49 -3.25 -2.12 -6.58
N PRO A 50 -3.50 -1.14 -5.70
CA PRO A 50 -2.71 0.10 -5.66
C PRO A 50 -1.19 -0.07 -5.54
N PRO A 51 -0.63 -0.88 -4.61
CA PRO A 51 0.82 -1.03 -4.55
C PRO A 51 1.42 -1.60 -5.84
N VAL A 52 0.73 -2.52 -6.52
CA VAL A 52 1.19 -3.07 -7.81
C VAL A 52 1.19 -1.99 -8.90
N LEU A 53 0.10 -1.23 -9.03
CA LEU A 53 0.02 -0.16 -10.02
C LEU A 53 1.04 0.96 -9.77
N MET A 54 1.37 1.23 -8.50
CA MET A 54 2.42 2.18 -8.15
C MET A 54 3.80 1.69 -8.63
N THR A 55 4.14 0.42 -8.42
CA THR A 55 5.40 -0.14 -8.96
C THR A 55 5.48 -0.14 -10.48
N LEU A 56 4.32 -0.08 -11.16
CA LEU A 56 4.24 -0.06 -12.62
C LEU A 56 4.14 1.36 -13.20
N GLY A 57 4.19 2.41 -12.36
CA GLY A 57 4.10 3.79 -12.83
C GLY A 57 2.75 4.12 -13.50
N ALA A 58 1.65 3.58 -12.98
CA ALA A 58 0.34 3.77 -13.59
C ALA A 58 -0.17 5.22 -13.53
N GLU A 59 -0.94 5.61 -14.55
CA GLU A 59 -1.68 6.86 -14.57
C GLU A 59 -3.20 6.62 -14.44
N LEU A 60 -3.88 7.59 -13.86
CA LEU A 60 -5.30 7.55 -13.52
C LEU A 60 -6.05 8.66 -14.24
N ASP A 61 -7.08 8.29 -15.01
CA ASP A 61 -7.93 9.24 -15.73
C ASP A 61 -9.24 9.48 -15.00
N PHE A 62 -9.48 10.74 -14.70
CA PHE A 62 -10.70 11.20 -14.06
C PHE A 62 -11.52 12.02 -15.05
N VAL A 63 -12.83 11.85 -14.96
CA VAL A 63 -13.82 12.74 -15.58
C VAL A 63 -14.60 13.40 -14.45
N GLY A 64 -14.73 14.73 -14.50
CA GLY A 64 -15.52 15.54 -13.57
C GLY A 64 -16.44 16.51 -14.31
N ALA A 65 -17.15 17.36 -13.57
CA ALA A 65 -18.16 18.25 -14.15
C ALA A 65 -17.58 19.37 -15.03
N ALA A 66 -16.36 19.82 -14.74
CA ALA A 66 -15.70 20.90 -15.48
C ALA A 66 -14.85 20.37 -16.65
N ALA A 67 -13.86 19.52 -16.36
CA ALA A 67 -12.97 18.91 -17.35
C ALA A 67 -12.38 17.60 -16.80
N GLY A 68 -11.96 16.71 -17.70
CA GLY A 68 -11.20 15.51 -17.32
C GLY A 68 -9.74 15.85 -16.99
N ARG A 69 -9.10 15.00 -16.19
CA ARG A 69 -7.67 15.09 -15.89
C ARG A 69 -7.01 13.72 -15.77
N THR A 70 -5.70 13.72 -15.98
CA THR A 70 -4.83 12.60 -15.64
C THR A 70 -4.04 12.92 -14.37
N SER A 71 -3.80 11.91 -13.54
CA SER A 71 -2.88 11.98 -12.40
C SER A 71 -1.99 10.74 -12.34
N SER A 72 -0.74 10.91 -11.91
CA SER A 72 0.05 9.76 -11.47
C SER A 72 -0.63 9.07 -10.29
N ILE A 73 -0.53 7.74 -10.22
CA ILE A 73 -1.00 6.97 -9.06
C ILE A 73 -0.23 7.32 -7.77
N ASP A 74 1.02 7.77 -7.89
CA ASP A 74 1.84 8.16 -6.74
C ASP A 74 1.29 9.40 -6.02
N ASP A 75 0.64 10.27 -6.78
CA ASP A 75 0.01 11.47 -6.24
C ASP A 75 -1.40 11.22 -5.73
N PHE A 76 -2.01 10.08 -6.07
CA PHE A 76 -3.42 9.84 -5.82
C PHE A 76 -3.76 9.64 -4.34
N PHE A 77 -2.89 8.99 -3.57
CA PHE A 77 -3.18 8.65 -2.18
C PHE A 77 -2.57 9.64 -1.18
N VAL A 78 -3.34 10.02 -0.16
CA VAL A 78 -2.87 10.93 0.91
C VAL A 78 -2.88 10.26 2.28
N ALA A 79 -2.01 10.74 3.16
CA ALA A 79 -1.88 10.24 4.53
C ALA A 79 -2.98 10.82 5.45
N ASP A 80 -4.24 10.61 5.09
CA ASP A 80 -5.42 10.92 5.89
C ASP A 80 -6.49 9.86 5.63
N GLY A 81 -6.89 9.13 6.68
CA GLY A 81 -7.86 8.05 6.58
C GLY A 81 -9.28 8.53 6.30
N ILE A 82 -9.62 9.81 6.51
CA ILE A 82 -10.95 10.34 6.18
C ILE A 82 -11.09 10.49 4.67
N HIS A 83 -10.12 11.19 4.08
CA HIS A 83 -10.06 11.50 2.66
C HIS A 83 -8.72 11.00 2.09
N ASN A 84 -8.57 9.68 1.91
CA ASN A 84 -7.28 9.09 1.54
C ASN A 84 -6.94 9.18 0.05
N GLN A 85 -7.73 9.92 -0.74
CA GLN A 85 -7.64 10.03 -2.18
C GLN A 85 -7.70 11.50 -2.60
N ARG A 86 -6.93 11.89 -3.63
CA ARG A 86 -6.94 13.25 -4.21
C ARG A 86 -8.02 13.48 -5.27
N ARG A 87 -9.08 12.68 -5.29
CA ARG A 87 -10.23 12.96 -6.16
C ARG A 87 -11.24 13.86 -5.45
N THR A 88 -11.89 14.72 -6.20
CA THR A 88 -13.04 15.49 -5.70
C THR A 88 -14.31 14.63 -5.70
N PRO A 89 -15.38 15.04 -4.99
CA PRO A 89 -16.65 14.31 -4.99
C PRO A 89 -17.32 14.17 -6.37
N ASP A 90 -17.08 15.10 -7.28
CA ASP A 90 -17.60 15.10 -8.65
C ASP A 90 -16.73 14.33 -9.66
N GLU A 91 -15.56 13.84 -9.24
CA GLU A 91 -14.65 13.09 -10.09
C GLU A 91 -14.89 11.57 -10.05
N ILE A 92 -14.95 10.99 -11.25
CA ILE A 92 -15.05 9.55 -11.49
C ILE A 92 -13.78 9.06 -12.18
N LEU A 93 -13.13 8.06 -11.59
CA LEU A 93 -12.03 7.33 -12.23
C LEU A 93 -12.60 6.49 -13.38
N THR A 94 -12.21 6.80 -14.62
CA THR A 94 -12.73 6.15 -15.84
C THR A 94 -11.71 5.24 -16.51
N ARG A 95 -10.41 5.49 -16.31
CA ARG A 95 -9.33 4.68 -16.90
C ARG A 95 -8.14 4.56 -15.97
N ILE A 96 -7.46 3.42 -16.08
CA ILE A 96 -6.14 3.20 -15.52
C ILE A 96 -5.23 2.87 -16.70
N ARG A 97 -4.15 3.62 -16.88
CA ARG A 97 -3.14 3.37 -17.90
C ARG A 97 -1.90 2.81 -17.23
N VAL A 98 -1.46 1.66 -17.70
CA VAL A 98 -0.23 1.02 -17.24
C VAL A 98 0.74 1.04 -18.43
N PRO A 99 1.91 1.68 -18.32
CA PRO A 99 2.93 1.63 -19.35
C PRO A 99 3.29 0.19 -19.70
N ILE A 100 3.30 -0.13 -21.00
CA ILE A 100 3.75 -1.43 -21.48
C ILE A 100 5.27 -1.47 -21.41
N ASP A 101 5.80 -2.56 -20.85
CA ASP A 101 7.20 -2.69 -20.55
C ASP A 101 7.60 -4.17 -20.48
N ASP A 102 7.96 -4.74 -21.61
CA ASP A 102 8.22 -6.18 -21.75
C ASP A 102 9.50 -6.63 -21.02
N THR A 103 10.35 -5.70 -20.58
CA THR A 103 11.57 -6.02 -19.81
C THR A 103 11.34 -5.99 -18.30
N ARG A 104 10.17 -5.51 -17.86
CA ARG A 104 9.83 -5.43 -16.44
C ARG A 104 9.16 -6.71 -15.96
N ARG A 105 9.70 -7.24 -14.87
CA ARG A 105 9.07 -8.31 -14.09
C ARG A 105 8.40 -7.68 -12.88
N SER A 106 7.31 -8.28 -12.42
CA SER A 106 6.63 -7.85 -11.19
C SER A 106 6.14 -9.05 -10.39
N ALA A 107 6.10 -8.89 -9.08
CA ALA A 107 5.57 -9.87 -8.16
C ALA A 107 4.89 -9.16 -6.98
N TYR A 108 3.98 -9.87 -6.31
CA TYR A 108 3.44 -9.39 -5.05
C TYR A 108 3.24 -10.54 -4.06
N ALA A 109 3.25 -10.19 -2.78
CA ALA A 109 2.99 -11.10 -1.67
C ALA A 109 1.94 -10.47 -0.75
N LYS A 110 0.85 -11.21 -0.52
CA LYS A 110 -0.27 -10.80 0.33
C LYS A 110 -0.29 -11.60 1.63
N LEU A 111 -0.24 -10.90 2.75
CA LEU A 111 -0.46 -11.46 4.09
C LEU A 111 -1.96 -11.41 4.43
N ARG A 112 -2.50 -12.56 4.80
CA ARG A 112 -3.90 -12.76 5.19
C ARG A 112 -4.03 -14.01 6.09
N GLN A 113 -5.07 -14.07 6.91
CA GLN A 113 -5.32 -15.22 7.78
C GLN A 113 -5.94 -16.38 7.01
N ARG A 114 -6.95 -16.09 6.18
CA ARG A 114 -7.62 -17.07 5.33
C ARG A 114 -7.06 -17.03 3.91
N ASN A 115 -7.11 -18.16 3.22
CA ASN A 115 -6.62 -18.27 1.84
C ASN A 115 -7.48 -17.53 0.80
N ALA A 116 -8.64 -17.00 1.18
CA ALA A 116 -9.52 -16.21 0.33
C ALA A 116 -10.33 -15.20 1.17
N ILE A 117 -11.07 -14.30 0.50
CA ILE A 117 -11.97 -13.28 1.08
C ILE A 117 -11.27 -12.13 1.82
N ASP A 118 -10.23 -12.41 2.61
CA ASP A 118 -9.60 -11.42 3.49
C ASP A 118 -8.97 -10.25 2.74
N PHE A 119 -9.12 -9.05 3.32
CA PHE A 119 -8.29 -7.89 3.03
C PHE A 119 -6.83 -8.16 3.42
N PRO A 120 -5.85 -7.47 2.80
CA PRO A 120 -4.46 -7.61 3.19
C PRO A 120 -4.21 -7.06 4.59
N LEU A 121 -3.56 -7.85 5.42
CA LEU A 121 -2.91 -7.38 6.65
C LEU A 121 -1.58 -6.67 6.31
N LEU A 122 -1.00 -7.05 5.17
CA LEU A 122 0.11 -6.44 4.47
C LEU A 122 0.04 -6.91 3.01
N THR A 123 0.33 -6.04 2.05
CA THR A 123 0.67 -6.46 0.69
C THR A 123 1.94 -5.75 0.29
N VAL A 124 2.93 -6.51 -0.18
CA VAL A 124 4.19 -6.03 -0.75
C VAL A 124 4.12 -6.29 -2.24
N ALA A 125 4.22 -5.24 -3.05
CA ALA A 125 4.41 -5.32 -4.49
C ALA A 125 5.83 -4.91 -4.83
N VAL A 126 6.44 -5.62 -5.77
CA VAL A 126 7.77 -5.32 -6.30
C VAL A 126 7.75 -5.36 -7.81
N SER A 127 8.57 -4.54 -8.45
CA SER A 127 8.86 -4.67 -9.88
C SER A 127 10.31 -4.33 -10.15
N ALA A 128 10.92 -5.04 -11.09
CA ALA A 128 12.29 -4.78 -11.49
C ALA A 128 12.48 -4.89 -13.00
N ARG A 129 13.46 -4.17 -13.50
CA ARG A 129 14.12 -4.44 -14.78
C ARG A 129 15.45 -5.12 -14.51
N PHE A 130 15.85 -6.00 -15.41
CA PHE A 130 17.14 -6.69 -15.35
C PHE A 130 17.91 -6.43 -16.63
N GLN A 131 19.22 -6.29 -16.47
CA GLN A 131 20.18 -6.32 -17.58
C GLN A 131 20.26 -7.73 -18.15
N GLU A 132 20.82 -7.87 -19.36
CA GLU A 132 21.09 -9.18 -19.98
C GLU A 132 21.97 -10.09 -19.12
N SER A 133 22.86 -9.51 -18.29
CA SER A 133 23.69 -10.21 -17.30
C SER A 133 22.90 -10.85 -16.14
N GLY A 134 21.62 -10.51 -16.01
CA GLY A 134 20.77 -10.84 -14.87
C GLY A 134 20.99 -9.93 -13.65
N ALA A 135 21.81 -8.88 -13.77
CA ALA A 135 21.89 -7.84 -12.74
C ALA A 135 20.64 -6.96 -12.77
N VAL A 136 20.24 -6.45 -11.59
CA VAL A 136 19.13 -5.51 -11.44
C VAL A 136 19.52 -4.18 -12.10
N GLU A 137 18.69 -3.70 -13.01
CA GLU A 137 18.81 -2.35 -13.58
C GLU A 137 18.04 -1.34 -12.74
N SER A 138 16.80 -1.68 -12.36
CA SER A 138 15.96 -0.88 -11.48
C SER A 138 15.07 -1.82 -10.66
N LEU A 139 14.76 -1.40 -9.43
CA LEU A 139 13.90 -2.15 -8.52
C LEU A 139 13.02 -1.19 -7.73
N GLU A 140 11.73 -1.45 -7.72
CA GLU A 140 10.72 -0.70 -6.98
C GLU A 140 10.00 -1.61 -6.00
N GLY A 141 9.66 -1.08 -4.83
CA GLY A 141 8.88 -1.78 -3.81
C GLY A 141 7.82 -0.86 -3.22
N VAL A 142 6.60 -1.38 -3.06
CA VAL A 142 5.49 -0.65 -2.42
C VAL A 142 4.76 -1.57 -1.45
N VAL A 143 4.48 -1.05 -0.25
CA VAL A 143 3.78 -1.76 0.81
C VAL A 143 2.47 -1.06 1.15
N THR A 144 1.40 -1.83 1.35
CA THR A 144 0.09 -1.30 1.77
C THR A 144 -0.36 -1.84 3.12
N ALA A 145 -1.51 -1.39 3.60
CA ALA A 145 -2.10 -1.67 4.90
C ALA A 145 -1.34 -1.10 6.12
N LEU A 146 -0.18 -0.45 5.96
CA LEU A 146 0.57 0.14 7.08
C LEU A 146 -0.17 1.30 7.77
N GLY A 147 -0.90 2.10 6.98
CA GLY A 147 -1.65 3.28 7.41
C GLY A 147 -2.56 3.75 6.30
N SER A 148 -2.90 5.04 6.25
CA SER A 148 -3.93 5.58 5.35
C SER A 148 -3.62 5.57 3.85
N ARG A 149 -2.36 5.31 3.46
CA ARG A 149 -1.94 5.19 2.06
C ARG A 149 -0.92 4.06 1.89
N PRO A 150 -0.77 3.50 0.67
CA PRO A 150 0.41 2.73 0.31
C PRO A 150 1.70 3.55 0.47
N ARG A 151 2.81 2.88 0.73
CA ARG A 151 4.13 3.47 0.97
C ARG A 151 5.15 2.86 0.02
N ARG A 152 5.81 3.69 -0.79
CA ARG A 152 7.04 3.30 -1.51
C ARG A 152 8.15 3.00 -0.51
N LEU A 153 8.88 1.92 -0.75
CA LEU A 153 10.10 1.56 -0.03
C LEU A 153 11.26 2.35 -0.62
N THR A 154 12.08 2.95 0.25
CA THR A 154 13.25 3.74 -0.15
C THR A 154 14.55 2.99 0.08
N GLY A 155 15.61 3.35 -0.65
CA GLY A 155 16.95 2.75 -0.52
C GLY A 155 17.13 1.43 -1.28
N TRP A 156 16.23 1.13 -2.22
CA TRP A 156 16.26 -0.06 -3.07
C TRP A 156 17.03 0.16 -4.38
N ASP A 157 17.36 1.41 -4.69
CA ASP A 157 18.36 1.81 -5.70
C ASP A 157 19.74 1.17 -5.44
N ALA A 158 20.03 0.83 -4.19
CA ALA A 158 21.22 0.06 -3.81
C ALA A 158 21.33 -1.30 -4.51
N ALA A 159 20.21 -1.86 -5.01
CA ALA A 159 20.22 -3.12 -5.74
C ALA A 159 20.79 -3.01 -7.17
N ALA A 160 20.85 -1.79 -7.74
CA ALA A 160 21.29 -1.59 -9.12
C ALA A 160 22.72 -2.13 -9.34
N GLY A 161 22.90 -2.87 -10.43
CA GLY A 161 24.16 -3.54 -10.78
C GLY A 161 24.44 -4.84 -10.02
N GLN A 162 23.59 -5.25 -9.08
CA GLN A 162 23.73 -6.49 -8.32
C GLN A 162 22.75 -7.57 -8.80
N ARG A 163 23.02 -8.84 -8.50
CA ARG A 163 22.03 -9.92 -8.72
C ARG A 163 21.14 -10.03 -7.49
N LEU A 164 19.86 -10.38 -7.67
CA LEU A 164 18.94 -10.66 -6.56
C LEU A 164 19.24 -12.03 -5.94
N ASP A 165 20.37 -12.13 -5.25
CA ASP A 165 20.73 -13.28 -4.43
C ASP A 165 20.15 -13.16 -3.01
N ALA A 166 20.39 -14.20 -2.19
CA ALA A 166 19.85 -14.28 -0.84
C ALA A 166 20.31 -13.12 0.07
N ASP A 167 21.56 -12.69 -0.06
CA ASP A 167 22.14 -11.64 0.78
C ASP A 167 21.54 -10.27 0.44
N LEU A 168 21.41 -9.95 -0.85
CA LEU A 168 20.75 -8.72 -1.27
C LEU A 168 19.26 -8.71 -0.90
N ILE A 169 18.57 -9.84 -1.06
CA ILE A 169 17.15 -9.97 -0.67
C ILE A 169 17.00 -9.72 0.84
N GLU A 170 17.86 -10.29 1.68
CA GLU A 170 17.80 -10.06 3.13
C GLU A 170 18.07 -8.59 3.48
N HIS A 171 19.10 -7.98 2.87
CA HIS A 171 19.40 -6.57 3.07
C HIS A 171 18.20 -5.65 2.74
N LEU A 172 17.53 -5.91 1.61
CA LEU A 172 16.34 -5.15 1.21
C LEU A 172 15.14 -5.39 2.15
N ALA A 173 15.00 -6.61 2.68
CA ALA A 173 13.98 -6.98 3.65
C ALA A 173 14.18 -6.26 4.99
N GLU A 174 15.41 -6.17 5.49
CA GLU A 174 15.77 -5.40 6.69
C GLU A 174 15.48 -3.91 6.50
N ARG A 175 15.87 -3.33 5.35
CA ARG A 175 15.56 -1.93 5.03
C ARG A 175 14.06 -1.66 4.97
N ALA A 176 13.27 -2.60 4.46
CA ALA A 176 11.82 -2.49 4.46
C ALA A 176 11.26 -2.54 5.90
N HIS A 177 11.78 -3.43 6.74
CA HIS A 177 11.37 -3.53 8.15
C HIS A 177 11.65 -2.25 8.96
N ALA A 178 12.79 -1.59 8.69
CA ALA A 178 13.19 -0.35 9.37
C ALA A 178 12.23 0.83 9.12
N GLN A 179 11.53 0.85 7.97
CA GLN A 179 10.65 1.96 7.57
C GLN A 179 9.15 1.64 7.63
N CYS A 180 8.79 0.38 7.90
CA CYS A 180 7.39 -0.07 7.98
C CYS A 180 6.92 -0.16 9.43
N HIS A 181 5.97 0.71 9.79
CA HIS A 181 5.36 0.77 11.12
C HIS A 181 3.84 0.66 10.98
N PRO A 182 3.29 -0.56 10.93
CA PRO A 182 1.85 -0.77 10.96
C PRO A 182 1.23 -0.19 12.24
N LEU A 183 0.02 0.34 12.13
CA LEU A 183 -0.74 0.85 13.27
C LEU A 183 -1.74 -0.19 13.82
N GLU A 184 -2.22 0.03 15.04
CA GLU A 184 -3.24 -0.78 15.72
C GLU A 184 -4.66 -0.48 15.22
N ASN A 185 -4.81 -0.40 13.90
CA ASN A 185 -6.07 -0.06 13.23
C ASN A 185 -6.77 -1.29 12.61
N LEU A 186 -6.12 -2.46 12.60
CA LEU A 186 -6.66 -3.73 12.10
C LEU A 186 -6.79 -4.75 13.25
N ILE A 187 -7.48 -5.87 13.00
CA ILE A 187 -7.87 -6.87 14.03
C ILE A 187 -6.72 -7.76 14.53
N VAL A 188 -5.49 -7.50 14.11
CA VAL A 188 -4.31 -8.30 14.49
C VAL A 188 -3.20 -7.36 14.98
N ASP A 189 -2.29 -7.91 15.79
CA ASP A 189 -1.25 -7.14 16.46
C ASP A 189 -0.33 -6.42 15.47
N ALA A 190 -0.08 -5.13 15.74
CA ALA A 190 0.80 -4.30 14.90
C ALA A 190 2.24 -4.83 14.87
N GLU A 191 2.74 -5.34 16.01
CA GLU A 191 4.08 -5.93 16.11
C GLU A 191 4.24 -7.18 15.25
N TRP A 192 3.25 -8.09 15.28
CA TRP A 192 3.26 -9.27 14.43
C TRP A 192 3.24 -8.88 12.96
N ARG A 193 2.39 -7.92 12.57
CA ARG A 193 2.36 -7.40 11.18
C ARG A 193 3.71 -6.82 10.78
N ARG A 194 4.38 -6.11 11.70
CA ARG A 194 5.71 -5.53 11.47
C ARG A 194 6.78 -6.62 11.29
N ALA A 195 6.72 -7.69 12.08
CA ALA A 195 7.60 -8.85 11.94
C ALA A 195 7.39 -9.60 10.61
N MET A 196 6.19 -9.55 10.04
CA MET A 196 5.88 -10.16 8.75
C MET A 196 6.33 -9.35 7.53
N VAL A 197 6.74 -8.09 7.69
CA VAL A 197 7.26 -7.25 6.59
C VAL A 197 8.44 -7.92 5.87
N PRO A 198 9.56 -8.26 6.53
CA PRO A 198 10.70 -8.89 5.85
C PRO A 198 10.33 -10.23 5.20
N VAL A 199 9.43 -11.00 5.82
CA VAL A 199 8.93 -12.26 5.26
C VAL A 199 8.20 -12.06 3.92
N GLN A 200 7.32 -11.06 3.83
CA GLN A 200 6.60 -10.79 2.58
C GLN A 200 7.51 -10.13 1.53
N VAL A 201 8.49 -9.33 1.94
CA VAL A 201 9.50 -8.76 1.03
C VAL A 201 10.34 -9.87 0.40
N ARG A 202 10.90 -10.79 1.20
CA ARG A 202 11.64 -11.96 0.69
C ARG A 202 10.81 -12.74 -0.33
N ARG A 203 9.60 -13.14 0.04
CA ARG A 203 8.70 -13.89 -0.86
C ARG A 203 8.42 -13.16 -2.18
N ALA A 204 8.28 -11.84 -2.14
CA ALA A 204 8.03 -11.05 -3.34
C ALA A 204 9.28 -10.98 -4.23
N LEU A 205 10.46 -10.77 -3.64
CA LEU A 205 11.74 -10.69 -4.36
C LEU A 205 12.20 -12.07 -4.90
N GLU A 206 12.02 -13.15 -4.13
CA GLU A 206 12.33 -14.53 -4.58
C GLU A 206 11.52 -14.91 -5.82
N ARG A 207 10.22 -14.54 -5.86
CA ARG A 207 9.35 -14.73 -7.04
C ARG A 207 9.75 -13.85 -8.23
N LEU A 208 10.42 -12.73 -7.96
CA LEU A 208 10.90 -11.83 -9.00
C LEU A 208 12.21 -12.33 -9.61
N ALA A 209 13.04 -13.00 -8.79
CA ALA A 209 14.32 -13.57 -9.17
C ALA A 209 14.20 -14.92 -9.91
N SER A 210 13.13 -15.69 -9.64
CA SER A 210 12.77 -16.91 -10.39
C SER A 210 12.27 -16.60 -11.80
#